data_AF-A0A256GWR7-F1
#
_entry.id   AF-A0A256GWR7-F1
#
_cell.length_a   1.000
_cell.length_b   1.000
_cell.length_c   1.000
_cell.angle_alpha   90.00
_cell.angle_beta   90.00
_cell.angle_gamma   90.00
#
_symmetry.space_group_name_H-M   'P 1'
#
loop_
_entity.id
_entity.type
_entity.pdbx_description
1 polymer ?
#
loop_
_entity_poly.entity_id
_entity_poly.type
_entity_poly.pdbx_seq_one_letter_code
_entity_poly.pdbx_strand_id
1 'polypeptide(L)'
;MRSRVLAASRDGMSARSAAARFGIGISTAIAWIASARAGQLTPAKQGRRGGSRLDAHEDFIIRIIEEKKDITLNEMVLRLREDRAVSIGRSALDVWLRKRGWTFKKRPRMHWSRSVLTC
;
A
#
# COMPACT_ATOMS: atom_id res chain seq x y z
N MET A 1 3.19 20.82 13.48
CA MET A 1 4.22 20.83 14.56
C MET A 1 5.65 20.71 14.02
N ARG A 2 6.00 19.68 13.23
CA ARG A 2 7.32 19.53 12.57
C ARG A 2 7.77 20.74 11.75
N SER A 3 6.87 21.35 10.99
CA SER A 3 7.14 22.57 10.21
C SER A 3 7.71 23.71 11.06
N ARG A 4 7.23 23.89 12.30
CA ARG A 4 7.68 24.95 13.22
C ARG A 4 9.08 24.67 13.77
N VAL A 5 9.41 23.40 14.03
CA VAL A 5 10.76 22.96 14.43
C VAL A 5 11.76 23.19 13.30
N LEU A 6 11.38 22.88 12.06
CA LEU A 6 12.23 23.09 10.89
C LEU A 6 12.44 24.57 10.58
N ALA A 7 11.41 25.40 10.72
CA ALA A 7 11.53 26.85 10.58
C ALA A 7 12.51 27.42 11.62
N ALA A 8 12.30 27.12 12.91
CA ALA A 8 13.20 27.58 13.97
C ALA A 8 14.65 27.11 13.76
N SER A 9 14.86 25.89 13.25
CA SER A 9 16.20 25.40 12.94
C SER A 9 16.83 26.11 11.74
N ARG A 10 16.04 26.50 10.73
CA ARG A 10 16.51 27.36 9.62
C ARG A 10 16.90 28.75 10.12
N ASP A 11 16.19 29.26 11.11
CA ASP A 11 16.47 30.53 11.79
C ASP A 11 17.66 30.44 12.77
N GLY A 12 18.45 29.37 12.73
CA GLY A 12 19.68 29.20 13.51
C GLY A 12 19.52 28.48 14.86
N MET A 13 18.31 28.03 15.22
CA MET A 13 18.09 27.31 16.48
C MET A 13 18.68 25.90 16.44
N SER A 14 19.44 25.53 17.48
CA SER A 14 19.96 24.16 17.62
C SER A 14 18.83 23.15 17.85
N ALA A 15 19.06 21.88 17.49
CA ALA A 15 18.07 20.81 17.68
C ALA A 15 17.63 20.69 19.15
N ARG A 16 18.55 20.90 20.10
CA ARG A 16 18.29 20.86 21.54
C ARG A 16 17.41 22.02 22.00
N SER A 17 17.67 23.23 21.50
CA SER A 17 16.86 24.41 21.79
C SER A 17 15.46 24.30 21.18
N ALA A 18 15.35 23.79 19.95
CA ALA A 18 14.06 23.52 19.32
C ALA A 18 13.27 22.43 20.08
N ALA A 19 13.93 21.37 20.54
CA ALA A 19 13.32 20.34 21.36
C ALA A 19 12.70 20.89 22.66
N ALA A 20 13.46 21.71 23.39
CA ALA A 20 12.97 22.38 24.59
C ALA A 20 11.81 23.35 24.30
N ARG A 21 11.91 24.15 23.24
CA ARG A 21 10.89 25.14 22.85
C ARG A 21 9.56 24.50 22.46
N PHE A 22 9.60 23.35 21.81
CA PHE A 22 8.41 22.68 21.27
C PHE A 22 7.98 21.44 22.08
N GLY A 23 8.64 21.16 23.22
CA GLY A 23 8.28 20.04 24.09
C GLY A 23 8.42 18.66 23.44
N ILE A 24 9.43 18.47 22.57
CA ILE A 24 9.69 17.19 21.90
C ILE A 24 11.02 16.58 22.36
N GLY A 25 11.19 15.28 22.18
CA GLY A 25 12.48 14.62 22.42
C GLY A 25 13.60 15.18 21.55
N ILE A 26 14.80 15.33 22.12
CA ILE A 26 15.99 15.85 21.40
C ILE A 26 16.31 14.97 20.18
N SER A 27 16.21 13.64 20.32
CA SER A 27 16.39 12.69 19.21
C SER A 27 15.39 12.92 18.07
N THR A 28 14.14 13.22 18.40
CA THR A 28 13.09 13.55 17.41
C THR A 28 13.43 14.83 16.65
N ALA A 29 13.87 15.89 17.35
CA ALA A 29 14.29 17.14 16.73
C ALA A 29 15.48 16.93 15.78
N ILE A 30 16.50 16.18 16.21
CA ILE A 30 17.67 15.83 15.38
C ILE A 30 17.24 15.07 14.12
N ALA A 31 16.41 14.04 14.27
CA ALA A 31 15.94 13.22 13.15
C ALA A 31 15.14 14.05 12.13
N TRP A 32 14.33 15.00 12.60
CA TRP A 32 13.55 15.90 11.73
C TRP A 32 14.46 16.86 10.95
N ILE A 33 15.44 17.48 11.62
CA ILE A 33 16.39 18.40 10.98
C ILE A 33 17.29 17.66 9.98
N ALA A 34 17.76 16.45 10.31
CA ALA A 34 18.52 15.61 9.40
C ALA A 34 17.70 15.20 8.15
N SER A 35 16.45 14.77 8.34
CA SER A 35 15.55 14.43 7.23
C SER A 35 15.27 15.64 6.33
N ALA A 36 15.08 16.83 6.91
CA ALA A 36 14.84 18.05 6.15
C ALA A 36 16.06 18.48 5.32
N ARG A 37 17.28 18.30 5.86
CA ARG A 37 18.53 18.51 5.10
C ARG A 37 18.66 17.53 3.92
N ALA A 38 18.15 16.31 4.07
CA ALA A 38 18.06 15.33 2.98
C ALA A 38 16.87 15.56 2.02
N GLY A 39 16.18 16.71 2.09
CA GLY A 39 15.05 17.04 1.22
C GLY A 39 13.72 16.35 1.59
N GLN A 40 13.68 15.56 2.66
CA GLN A 40 12.48 14.86 3.14
C GLN A 40 11.70 15.74 4.14
N LEU A 41 10.96 16.70 3.58
CA LEU A 41 10.16 17.67 4.35
C LEU A 41 8.84 17.08 4.86
N THR A 42 8.33 16.05 4.19
CA THR A 42 7.13 15.31 4.59
C THR A 42 7.50 14.08 5.42
N PRO A 43 6.65 13.67 6.38
CA PRO A 43 6.79 12.38 7.03
C PRO A 43 6.73 11.26 5.96
N ALA A 44 7.58 10.24 6.10
CA ALA A 44 7.41 9.03 5.32
C ALA A 44 6.03 8.42 5.62
N LYS A 45 5.44 7.72 4.65
CA LYS A 45 4.16 7.03 4.82
C LYS A 45 4.25 6.07 6.02
N GLN A 46 3.54 6.40 7.09
CA GLN A 46 3.48 5.59 8.30
C GLN A 46 2.57 4.38 8.06
N GLY A 47 3.02 3.18 8.44
CA GLY A 47 2.30 1.92 8.26
C GLY A 47 2.92 0.98 7.22
N ARG A 48 2.24 -0.13 6.94
CA ARG A 48 2.71 -1.15 5.97
C ARG A 48 2.89 -0.51 4.60
N ARG A 49 4.06 -0.73 3.97
CA ARG A 49 4.29 -0.34 2.56
C ARG A 49 3.12 -0.85 1.72
N GLY A 50 2.56 0.04 0.91
CA GLY A 50 1.44 -0.32 0.03
C GLY A 50 1.90 -1.37 -0.98
N GLY A 51 1.01 -2.30 -1.32
CA GLY A 51 1.22 -3.29 -2.37
C GLY A 51 1.02 -4.73 -1.92
N SER A 52 0.66 -5.56 -2.87
CA SER A 52 0.56 -7.02 -2.77
C SER A 52 1.57 -7.65 -3.71
N ARG A 53 2.08 -8.84 -3.37
CA ARG A 53 2.88 -9.65 -4.30
C ARG A 53 2.12 -9.96 -5.60
N LEU A 54 0.78 -9.91 -5.56
CA LEU A 54 -0.07 -10.08 -6.73
C LEU A 54 -0.05 -8.89 -7.69
N ASP A 55 0.42 -7.71 -7.27
CA ASP A 55 0.44 -6.53 -8.14
C ASP A 55 1.33 -6.76 -9.38
N ALA A 56 2.42 -7.54 -9.24
CA ALA A 56 3.27 -7.93 -10.36
C ALA A 56 2.65 -9.00 -11.29
N HIS A 57 1.51 -9.59 -10.90
CA HIS A 57 0.84 -10.66 -11.63
C HIS A 57 -0.60 -10.30 -12.00
N GLU A 58 -0.93 -9.01 -11.99
CA GLU A 58 -2.28 -8.52 -12.26
C GLU A 58 -2.81 -8.98 -13.63
N ASP A 59 -2.01 -8.79 -14.69
CA ASP A 59 -2.40 -9.18 -16.05
C ASP A 59 -2.66 -10.68 -16.18
N PHE A 60 -1.89 -11.50 -15.45
CA PHE A 60 -2.12 -12.95 -15.42
C PHE A 60 -3.45 -13.29 -14.75
N ILE A 61 -3.76 -12.64 -13.62
CA ILE A 61 -5.02 -12.83 -12.90
C ILE A 61 -6.22 -12.38 -13.74
N ILE A 62 -6.10 -11.28 -14.46
CA ILE A 62 -7.14 -10.80 -15.38
C ILE A 62 -7.35 -11.81 -16.51
N ARG A 63 -6.27 -12.30 -17.13
CA ARG A 63 -6.34 -13.28 -18.22
C ARG A 63 -7.05 -14.57 -17.81
N ILE A 64 -6.75 -15.14 -16.65
CA ILE A 64 -7.43 -16.38 -16.20
C ILE A 64 -8.93 -16.16 -15.94
N ILE A 65 -9.33 -14.96 -15.53
CA ILE A 65 -10.75 -14.59 -15.38
C ILE A 65 -11.40 -14.44 -16.76
N GLU A 66 -10.71 -13.88 -17.74
CA GLU A 66 -11.22 -13.71 -19.10
C GLU A 66 -11.35 -15.04 -19.86
N GLU A 67 -10.36 -15.93 -19.70
CA GLU A 67 -10.37 -17.30 -20.24
C GLU A 67 -11.52 -18.13 -19.65
N LYS A 68 -11.72 -18.04 -18.33
CA LYS A 68 -12.77 -18.78 -17.61
C LYS A 68 -13.50 -17.85 -16.66
N LYS A 69 -14.64 -17.30 -17.13
CA LYS A 69 -15.41 -16.31 -16.37
C LYS A 69 -15.99 -16.83 -15.05
N ASP A 70 -16.15 -18.13 -14.90
CA ASP A 70 -16.62 -18.83 -13.69
C ASP A 70 -15.49 -19.45 -12.85
N ILE A 71 -14.22 -19.08 -13.11
CA ILE A 71 -13.08 -19.57 -12.34
C ILE A 71 -13.23 -19.25 -10.85
N THR A 72 -13.04 -20.25 -10.00
CA THR A 72 -13.17 -20.07 -8.55
C THR A 72 -11.90 -19.49 -7.94
N LEU A 73 -12.01 -18.83 -6.78
CA LEU A 73 -10.83 -18.34 -6.05
C LEU A 73 -9.81 -19.46 -5.74
N ASN A 74 -10.27 -20.67 -5.47
CA ASN A 74 -9.39 -21.81 -5.19
C ASN A 74 -8.62 -22.22 -6.44
N GLU A 75 -9.28 -22.28 -7.60
CA GLU A 75 -8.63 -22.54 -8.90
C GLU A 75 -7.62 -21.44 -9.25
N MET A 76 -7.92 -20.18 -8.96
CA MET A 76 -6.98 -19.07 -9.17
C MET A 76 -5.75 -19.17 -8.26
N VAL A 77 -5.93 -19.51 -6.98
CA VAL A 77 -4.81 -19.79 -6.05
C VAL A 77 -3.98 -20.96 -6.55
N LEU A 78 -4.62 -21.99 -7.11
CA LEU A 78 -3.99 -23.11 -7.80
C LEU A 78 -3.06 -22.54 -8.88
N ARG A 79 -3.61 -21.90 -9.90
CA ARG A 79 -2.82 -21.43 -11.05
C ARG A 79 -1.73 -20.42 -10.67
N LEU A 80 -1.95 -19.58 -9.66
CA LEU A 80 -0.90 -18.69 -9.15
C LEU A 80 0.28 -19.46 -8.55
N ARG A 81 0.06 -20.57 -7.87
CA ARG A 81 1.14 -21.38 -7.29
C ARG A 81 1.91 -22.16 -8.37
N GLU A 82 1.22 -22.67 -9.39
CA GLU A 82 1.79 -23.52 -10.45
C GLU A 82 2.48 -22.67 -11.51
N ASP A 83 1.76 -21.69 -12.08
CA ASP A 83 2.20 -20.97 -13.26
C ASP A 83 3.13 -19.79 -12.91
N ARG A 84 3.06 -19.30 -11.66
CA ARG A 84 3.76 -18.08 -11.22
C ARG A 84 4.59 -18.25 -9.95
N ALA A 85 4.61 -19.44 -9.34
CA ALA A 85 5.27 -19.68 -8.05
C ALA A 85 4.83 -18.71 -6.93
N VAL A 86 3.58 -18.23 -6.98
CA VAL A 86 3.01 -17.31 -5.99
C VAL A 86 2.10 -18.09 -5.04
N SER A 87 2.58 -18.29 -3.82
CA SER A 87 1.76 -18.80 -2.72
C SER A 87 0.98 -17.67 -2.05
N ILE A 88 -0.36 -17.75 -2.11
CA ILE A 88 -1.27 -16.80 -1.45
C ILE A 88 -2.53 -17.50 -0.96
N GLY A 89 -3.07 -17.06 0.18
CA GLY A 89 -4.33 -17.56 0.70
C GLY A 89 -5.53 -17.03 -0.09
N ARG A 90 -6.59 -17.84 -0.16
CA ARG A 90 -7.88 -17.50 -0.81
C ARG A 90 -8.43 -16.13 -0.38
N SER A 91 -8.44 -15.85 0.92
CA SER A 91 -8.98 -14.59 1.45
C SER A 91 -8.15 -13.37 1.04
N ALA A 92 -6.82 -13.53 0.93
CA ALA A 92 -5.95 -12.46 0.49
C ALA A 92 -6.15 -12.15 -1.01
N LEU A 93 -6.38 -13.19 -1.82
CA LEU A 93 -6.78 -13.02 -3.21
C LEU A 93 -8.15 -12.34 -3.35
N ASP A 94 -9.16 -12.73 -2.55
CA ASP A 94 -10.49 -12.08 -2.57
C ASP A 94 -10.39 -10.58 -2.23
N VAL A 95 -9.69 -10.24 -1.15
CA VAL A 95 -9.49 -8.84 -0.75
C VAL A 95 -8.76 -8.05 -1.84
N TRP A 96 -7.75 -8.66 -2.47
CA TRP A 96 -6.99 -8.03 -3.55
C TRP A 96 -7.85 -7.78 -4.80
N LEU A 97 -8.69 -8.74 -5.19
CA LEU A 97 -9.63 -8.62 -6.31
C LEU A 97 -10.69 -7.54 -6.05
N ARG A 98 -11.29 -7.53 -4.85
CA ARG A 98 -12.29 -6.53 -4.47
C ARG A 98 -11.75 -5.10 -4.49
N LYS A 99 -10.51 -4.89 -4.05
CA LYS A 99 -9.83 -3.59 -4.15
C LYS A 99 -9.68 -3.08 -5.59
N ARG A 100 -9.78 -3.97 -6.58
CA ARG A 100 -9.70 -3.68 -8.02
C ARG A 100 -11.05 -3.75 -8.73
N GLY A 101 -12.14 -3.81 -7.95
CA GLY A 101 -13.51 -3.82 -8.47
C GLY A 101 -14.00 -5.18 -8.95
N TRP A 102 -13.23 -6.26 -8.77
CA TRP A 102 -13.67 -7.60 -9.15
C TRP A 102 -14.64 -8.17 -8.13
N THR A 103 -15.77 -8.65 -8.61
CA THR A 103 -16.84 -9.28 -7.82
C THR A 103 -17.35 -10.54 -8.51
N PHE A 104 -17.68 -11.57 -7.72
CA PHE A 104 -18.21 -12.83 -8.22
C PHE A 104 -19.74 -12.85 -8.05
N LYS A 105 -20.49 -12.96 -9.15
CA LYS A 105 -21.96 -12.92 -9.11
C LYS A 105 -22.55 -14.24 -8.60
N LYS A 106 -23.52 -14.15 -7.69
CA LYS A 106 -24.26 -15.31 -7.13
C LYS A 106 -25.54 -15.62 -7.92
N ARG A 107 -25.42 -16.11 -9.16
CA ARG A 107 -26.56 -16.49 -10.05
C ARG A 107 -26.18 -17.71 -10.92
N PRO A 108 -27.12 -18.42 -11.57
CA PRO A 108 -26.82 -19.64 -12.33
C PRO A 108 -25.74 -19.50 -13.41
N ARG A 109 -25.55 -18.28 -13.93
CA ARG A 109 -24.34 -17.90 -14.68
C ARG A 109 -23.38 -17.21 -13.73
N MET A 110 -22.68 -17.99 -12.92
CA MET A 110 -21.80 -17.54 -11.85
C MET A 110 -20.50 -17.01 -12.46
N HIS A 111 -20.42 -15.71 -12.74
CA HIS A 111 -19.26 -15.12 -13.41
C HIS A 111 -18.69 -13.92 -12.66
N TRP A 112 -17.39 -13.70 -12.87
CA TRP A 112 -16.71 -12.48 -12.45
C TRP A 112 -17.18 -11.27 -13.26
N SER A 113 -17.37 -10.16 -12.55
CA SER A 113 -17.59 -8.84 -13.14
C SER A 113 -16.66 -7.82 -12.50
N ARG A 114 -16.19 -6.86 -13.31
CA ARG A 114 -15.39 -5.73 -12.85
C ARG A 114 -16.27 -4.48 -12.79
N SER A 115 -16.42 -3.91 -11.60
CA SER A 115 -16.93 -2.56 -11.45
C SER A 115 -15.77 -1.60 -11.62
N VAL A 116 -15.92 -0.59 -12.48
CA VAL A 116 -15.00 0.53 -12.50
C VAL A 116 -15.20 1.28 -11.19
N LEU A 117 -14.19 1.28 -10.32
CA LEU A 117 -14.17 2.23 -9.20
C LEU A 117 -13.97 3.61 -9.82
N THR A 118 -15.06 4.32 -10.05
CA THR A 118 -15.02 5.74 -10.37
C THR A 118 -14.34 6.43 -9.19
N CYS A 119 -13.19 7.04 -9.47
CA CYS A 119 -12.42 7.84 -8.52
C CYS A 119 -13.20 9.07 -8.05
#